data_AF-X1F754-F1
#
_entry.id   AF-X1F754-F1
#
_cell.length_a   1.000
_cell.length_b   1.000
_cell.length_c   1.000
_cell.angle_alpha   90.00
_cell.angle_beta   90.00
_cell.angle_gamma   90.00
#
_symmetry.space_group_name_H-M   'P 1'
#
loop_
_entity.id
_entity.type
_entity.pdbx_description
1 polymer ?
#
loop_
_entity_poly.entity_id
_entity_poly.type
_entity_poly.pdbx_seq_one_letter_code
_entity_poly.pdbx_strand_id
1 'polypeptide(L)'
;MSPTVIARWTEGNYFGIVVGIVGMLGVFSGVMLWKPDLINYLKSWVIAIWNAVFAISLTMTVLVHQIFFTNDPASFPLLAPATQWFHHIPLALAILTSPIIYLNFIFLVREIVNLKPKPSQIGGSFTIGGLFIIIMLFVQVLPNVWGYLPPISFWFRDQYWLAFFIPAFLLSATILLIGPSSMKLDKLVKKRNSKIGISVIFGIILIGTITGAILTTPRPNYSAERKTSLKILTYNIQ
;
A
#
# COMPACT_ATOMS: atom_id res chain seq x y z
N MET A 1 -0.09 1.29 3.64
CA MET A 1 -0.39 -0.12 3.31
C MET A 1 -0.64 -0.89 4.60
N SER A 2 -1.80 -1.51 4.78
CA SER A 2 -2.04 -2.38 5.95
C SER A 2 -1.46 -3.77 5.67
N PRO A 3 -0.46 -4.25 6.44
CA PRO A 3 0.15 -5.57 6.22
C PRO A 3 -0.86 -6.71 6.36
N THR A 4 -1.84 -6.56 7.25
CA THR A 4 -2.89 -7.57 7.48
C THR A 4 -3.79 -7.71 6.25
N VAL A 5 -4.21 -6.59 5.65
CA VAL A 5 -5.02 -6.61 4.43
C VAL A 5 -4.23 -7.28 3.31
N ILE A 6 -3.00 -6.83 3.05
CA ILE A 6 -2.18 -7.40 1.98
C ILE A 6 -1.93 -8.90 2.16
N ALA A 7 -1.62 -9.35 3.39
CA ALA A 7 -1.43 -10.77 3.67
C ALA A 7 -2.69 -11.61 3.35
N ARG A 8 -3.88 -11.06 3.61
CA ARG A 8 -5.14 -11.73 3.29
C ARG A 8 -5.43 -11.76 1.79
N TRP A 9 -5.17 -10.67 1.10
CA TRP A 9 -5.39 -10.54 -0.35
C TRP A 9 -4.39 -11.34 -1.19
N THR A 10 -3.22 -11.65 -0.64
CA THR A 10 -2.13 -12.30 -1.39
C THR A 10 -1.80 -13.70 -0.89
N GLU A 11 -2.51 -14.19 0.13
CA GLU A 11 -2.13 -15.40 0.88
C GLU A 11 -0.66 -15.35 1.40
N GLY A 12 -0.10 -14.14 1.48
CA GLY A 12 1.30 -13.91 1.77
C GLY A 12 1.63 -14.09 3.24
N ASN A 13 2.88 -14.42 3.52
CA ASN A 13 3.38 -14.50 4.89
C ASN A 13 3.34 -13.11 5.56
N TYR A 14 2.42 -12.93 6.51
CA TYR A 14 2.23 -11.67 7.23
C TYR A 14 3.52 -11.13 7.85
N PHE A 15 4.29 -12.00 8.53
CA PHE A 15 5.55 -11.61 9.15
C PHE A 15 6.55 -11.10 8.11
N GLY A 16 6.70 -11.81 6.99
CA GLY A 16 7.56 -11.39 5.87
C GLY A 16 7.16 -10.04 5.29
N ILE A 17 5.87 -9.78 5.12
CA ILE A 17 5.36 -8.49 4.63
C ILE A 17 5.68 -7.36 5.62
N VAL A 18 5.44 -7.58 6.92
CA VAL A 18 5.76 -6.59 7.97
C VAL A 18 7.25 -6.28 7.97
N VAL A 19 8.10 -7.30 8.03
CA VAL A 19 9.57 -7.13 8.02
C VAL A 19 10.02 -6.44 6.75
N GLY A 20 9.48 -6.79 5.59
CA GLY A 20 9.81 -6.16 4.31
C GLY A 20 9.47 -4.66 4.28
N ILE A 21 8.24 -4.29 4.69
CA ILE A 21 7.81 -2.90 4.74
C ILE A 21 8.67 -2.11 5.74
N VAL A 22 8.79 -2.60 6.97
CA VAL A 22 9.51 -1.93 8.05
C VAL A 22 10.99 -1.81 7.72
N GLY A 23 11.60 -2.86 7.14
CA GLY A 23 12.97 -2.87 6.66
C GLY A 23 13.21 -1.82 5.57
N MET A 24 12.34 -1.75 4.54
CA MET A 24 12.49 -0.76 3.49
C MET A 24 12.26 0.67 3.97
N LEU A 25 11.32 0.89 4.88
CA LEU A 25 11.15 2.20 5.53
C LEU A 25 12.38 2.57 6.36
N GLY A 26 12.96 1.62 7.10
CA GLY A 26 14.20 1.83 7.84
C GLY A 26 15.37 2.23 6.94
N VAL A 27 15.57 1.51 5.82
CA VAL A 27 16.58 1.84 4.81
C VAL A 27 16.33 3.23 4.24
N PHE A 28 15.10 3.52 3.81
CA PHE A 28 14.75 4.82 3.24
C PHE A 28 14.95 5.97 4.23
N SER A 29 14.47 5.84 5.46
CA SER A 29 14.67 6.83 6.54
C SER A 29 16.16 7.03 6.84
N GLY A 30 16.95 5.95 6.86
CA GLY A 30 18.40 6.01 7.01
C GLY A 30 19.07 6.79 5.89
N VAL A 31 18.72 6.50 4.63
CA VAL A 31 19.21 7.25 3.45
C VAL A 31 18.84 8.72 3.55
N MET A 32 17.58 9.04 3.87
CA MET A 32 17.11 10.43 4.04
C MET A 32 17.86 11.19 5.13
N LEU A 33 18.20 10.54 6.24
CA LEU A 33 18.85 11.19 7.37
C LEU A 33 20.36 11.38 7.13
N TRP A 34 21.02 10.38 6.58
CA TRP A 34 22.47 10.32 6.46
C TRP A 34 22.99 10.80 5.11
N LYS A 35 22.26 10.55 4.03
CA LYS A 35 22.57 10.96 2.65
C LYS A 35 21.36 11.61 1.95
N PRO A 36 20.80 12.71 2.48
CA PRO A 36 19.65 13.40 1.87
C PRO A 36 19.94 13.86 0.43
N ASP A 37 21.20 14.17 0.14
CA ASP A 37 21.64 14.64 -1.18
C ASP A 37 21.38 13.59 -2.28
N LEU A 38 21.25 12.29 -1.95
CA LEU A 38 20.98 11.23 -2.93
C LEU A 38 19.67 11.47 -3.70
N ILE A 39 18.64 11.97 -3.02
CA ILE A 39 17.34 12.27 -3.66
C ILE A 39 17.45 13.48 -4.57
N ASN A 40 18.32 14.44 -4.25
CA ASN A 40 18.52 15.64 -5.06
C ASN A 40 19.16 15.36 -6.43
N TYR A 41 19.80 14.20 -6.59
CA TYR A 41 20.32 13.74 -7.87
C TYR A 41 19.27 13.03 -8.73
N LEU A 42 18.10 12.69 -8.18
CA LEU A 42 17.04 12.03 -8.94
C LEU A 42 16.37 13.04 -9.88
N LYS A 43 16.36 12.69 -11.17
CA LYS A 43 15.61 13.45 -12.18
C LYS A 43 14.11 13.17 -12.02
N SER A 44 13.25 14.12 -12.37
CA SER A 44 11.79 13.99 -12.26
C SER A 44 11.23 12.77 -12.99
N TRP A 45 11.80 12.39 -14.13
CA TRP A 45 11.39 11.19 -14.85
C TRP A 45 11.73 9.88 -14.11
N VAL A 46 12.81 9.85 -13.32
CA VAL A 46 13.16 8.68 -12.48
C VAL A 46 12.10 8.51 -11.38
N ILE A 47 11.68 9.62 -10.78
CA ILE A 47 10.60 9.64 -9.79
C ILE A 47 9.28 9.19 -10.43
N ALA A 48 9.00 9.62 -11.67
CA ALA A 48 7.82 9.18 -12.42
C ALA A 48 7.84 7.67 -12.73
N ILE A 49 8.98 7.13 -13.18
CA ILE A 49 9.14 5.69 -13.40
C ILE A 49 9.00 4.92 -12.09
N TRP A 50 9.61 5.39 -11.00
CA TRP A 50 9.47 4.74 -9.70
C TRP A 50 7.99 4.70 -9.26
N ASN A 51 7.27 5.79 -9.44
CA ASN A 51 5.82 5.85 -9.22
C ASN A 51 5.05 4.85 -10.08
N ALA A 52 5.32 4.80 -11.38
CA ALA A 52 4.69 3.87 -12.30
C ALA A 52 4.97 2.41 -11.90
N VAL A 53 6.22 2.06 -11.59
CA VAL A 53 6.61 0.71 -11.15
C VAL A 53 5.87 0.35 -9.87
N PHE A 54 5.78 1.26 -8.90
CA PHE A 54 5.03 1.03 -7.67
C PHE A 54 3.53 0.80 -7.94
N ALA A 55 2.90 1.68 -8.72
CA ALA A 55 1.48 1.58 -9.04
C ALA A 55 1.14 0.29 -9.81
N ILE A 56 1.95 -0.06 -10.81
CA ILE A 56 1.79 -1.30 -11.58
C ILE A 56 2.01 -2.51 -10.68
N SER A 57 3.06 -2.52 -9.86
CA SER A 57 3.37 -3.64 -8.97
C SER A 57 2.25 -3.86 -7.95
N LEU A 58 1.72 -2.79 -7.37
CA LEU A 58 0.60 -2.86 -6.43
C LEU A 58 -0.68 -3.38 -7.10
N THR A 59 -0.98 -2.90 -8.31
CA THR A 59 -2.16 -3.35 -9.08
C THR A 59 -2.03 -4.82 -9.47
N MET A 60 -0.87 -5.23 -9.96
CA MET A 60 -0.56 -6.61 -10.32
C MET A 60 -0.59 -7.54 -9.10
N THR A 61 -0.20 -7.05 -7.92
CA THR A 61 -0.32 -7.81 -6.67
C THR A 61 -1.75 -8.26 -6.43
N VAL A 62 -2.74 -7.41 -6.71
CA VAL A 62 -4.15 -7.75 -6.55
C VAL A 62 -4.64 -8.63 -7.70
N LEU A 63 -4.33 -8.26 -8.95
CA LEU A 63 -4.79 -8.99 -10.14
C LEU A 63 -4.33 -10.45 -10.17
N VAL A 64 -3.09 -10.73 -9.76
CA VAL A 64 -2.53 -12.09 -9.80
C VAL A 64 -3.16 -13.01 -8.74
N HIS A 65 -3.65 -12.46 -7.63
CA HIS A 65 -4.30 -13.22 -6.56
C HIS A 65 -5.84 -13.18 -6.66
N GLN A 66 -6.39 -12.49 -7.65
CA GLN A 66 -7.82 -12.39 -7.86
C GLN A 66 -8.33 -13.65 -8.57
N ILE A 67 -9.47 -14.16 -8.09
CA ILE A 67 -10.27 -15.16 -8.78
C ILE A 67 -11.29 -14.43 -9.64
N PHE A 68 -11.30 -14.71 -10.94
CA PHE A 68 -12.30 -14.16 -11.86
C PHE A 68 -13.56 -15.01 -11.83
N PHE A 69 -14.71 -14.37 -11.59
CA PHE A 69 -15.98 -15.09 -11.58
C PHE A 69 -16.47 -15.32 -13.02
N THR A 70 -16.99 -16.53 -13.29
CA THR A 70 -17.64 -16.81 -14.56
C THR A 70 -19.11 -16.36 -14.54
N ASN A 71 -19.71 -16.18 -15.71
CA ASN A 71 -21.14 -15.86 -15.83
C ASN A 71 -22.05 -17.09 -15.72
N ASP A 72 -21.49 -18.30 -15.65
CA ASP A 72 -22.25 -19.55 -15.60
C ASP A 72 -22.49 -19.99 -14.13
N PRO A 73 -23.74 -19.98 -13.64
CA PRO A 73 -24.08 -20.46 -12.30
C PRO A 73 -23.70 -21.93 -12.05
N ALA A 74 -23.61 -22.76 -13.10
CA ALA A 74 -23.25 -24.17 -12.97
C ALA A 74 -21.75 -24.39 -12.65
N SER A 75 -20.93 -23.35 -12.79
CA SER A 75 -19.49 -23.41 -12.49
C SER A 75 -19.15 -23.29 -11.00
N PHE A 76 -20.14 -23.07 -10.13
CA PHE A 76 -19.93 -22.93 -8.69
C PHE A 76 -20.00 -24.29 -7.97
N PRO A 77 -19.15 -24.52 -6.94
CA PRO A 77 -18.18 -23.59 -6.36
C PRO A 77 -16.89 -23.47 -7.18
N LEU A 78 -16.38 -22.24 -7.32
CA LEU A 78 -15.07 -22.00 -7.92
C LEU A 78 -13.96 -22.45 -6.97
N LEU A 79 -13.08 -23.33 -7.45
CA LEU A 79 -11.89 -23.74 -6.70
C LEU A 79 -10.79 -22.67 -6.88
N ALA A 80 -10.32 -22.10 -5.77
CA ALA A 80 -9.19 -21.19 -5.79
C ALA A 80 -7.92 -21.93 -6.21
N PRO A 81 -7.19 -21.48 -7.24
CA PRO A 81 -5.92 -22.09 -7.61
C PRO A 81 -4.89 -21.86 -6.50
N ALA A 82 -3.99 -22.81 -6.30
CA ALA A 82 -2.93 -22.67 -5.31
C ALA A 82 -1.96 -21.54 -5.69
N THR A 83 -1.76 -20.59 -4.79
CA THR A 83 -0.81 -19.49 -4.97
C THR A 83 0.61 -20.04 -5.09
N GLN A 84 1.28 -19.69 -6.20
CA GLN A 84 2.67 -20.07 -6.47
C GLN A 84 3.63 -19.00 -5.97
N TRP A 85 4.88 -19.38 -5.69
CA TRP A 85 5.89 -18.45 -5.17
C TRP A 85 6.10 -17.20 -6.06
N PHE A 86 6.00 -17.35 -7.38
CA PHE A 86 6.20 -16.26 -8.34
C PHE A 86 5.03 -15.26 -8.38
N HIS A 87 3.84 -15.63 -7.86
CA HIS A 87 2.72 -14.70 -7.69
C HIS A 87 3.05 -13.60 -6.67
N HIS A 88 4.04 -13.80 -5.80
CA HIS A 88 4.49 -12.79 -4.83
C HIS A 88 5.53 -11.81 -5.39
N ILE A 89 6.00 -11.97 -6.64
CA ILE A 89 6.96 -11.04 -7.26
C ILE A 89 6.41 -9.60 -7.31
N PRO A 90 5.16 -9.34 -7.77
CA PRO A 90 4.58 -7.99 -7.75
C PRO A 90 4.52 -7.41 -6.34
N LEU A 91 4.22 -8.23 -5.34
CA LEU A 91 4.16 -7.80 -3.93
C LEU A 91 5.55 -7.37 -3.44
N ALA A 92 6.58 -8.17 -3.71
CA ALA A 92 7.95 -7.83 -3.35
C ALA A 92 8.39 -6.51 -4.01
N LEU A 93 8.08 -6.32 -5.29
CA LEU A 93 8.35 -5.08 -6.01
C LEU A 93 7.59 -3.89 -5.40
N ALA A 94 6.32 -4.05 -5.07
CA ALA A 94 5.52 -3.01 -4.42
C ALA A 94 6.10 -2.61 -3.06
N ILE A 95 6.58 -3.57 -2.25
CA ILE A 95 7.25 -3.30 -0.97
C ILE A 95 8.57 -2.56 -1.20
N LEU A 96 9.42 -3.04 -2.11
CA LEU A 96 10.71 -2.43 -2.42
C LEU A 96 10.55 -0.99 -2.91
N THR A 97 9.51 -0.73 -3.69
CA THR A 97 9.24 0.59 -4.26
C THR A 97 8.35 1.48 -3.38
N SER A 98 7.77 0.95 -2.30
CA SER A 98 6.87 1.68 -1.38
C SER A 98 7.43 2.97 -0.77
N PRO A 99 8.76 3.19 -0.61
CA PRO A 99 9.26 4.48 -0.17
C PRO A 99 8.83 5.68 -1.04
N ILE A 100 8.46 5.44 -2.31
CA ILE A 100 7.97 6.49 -3.21
C ILE A 100 6.72 7.21 -2.66
N ILE A 101 5.89 6.53 -1.87
CA ILE A 101 4.69 7.12 -1.24
C ILE A 101 5.11 8.30 -0.33
N TYR A 102 6.18 8.11 0.44
CA TYR A 102 6.69 9.12 1.37
C TYR A 102 7.40 10.25 0.64
N LEU A 103 8.14 9.93 -0.42
CA LEU A 103 8.73 10.94 -1.30
C LEU A 103 7.66 11.84 -1.91
N ASN A 104 6.61 11.25 -2.49
CA ASN A 104 5.50 12.00 -3.07
C ASN A 104 4.84 12.88 -2.02
N PHE A 105 4.58 12.35 -0.82
CA PHE A 105 4.00 13.13 0.27
C PHE A 105 4.86 14.36 0.60
N ILE A 106 6.18 14.18 0.74
CA ILE A 106 7.11 15.28 0.99
C ILE A 106 7.05 16.31 -0.14
N PHE A 107 7.12 15.88 -1.40
CA PHE A 107 7.11 16.79 -2.55
C PHE A 107 5.78 17.54 -2.70
N LEU A 108 4.65 16.85 -2.54
CA LEU A 108 3.31 17.45 -2.63
C LEU A 108 3.08 18.46 -1.49
N VAL A 109 3.45 18.13 -0.26
CA VAL A 109 3.31 19.06 0.87
C VAL A 109 4.17 20.30 0.65
N ARG A 110 5.40 20.15 0.15
CA ARG A 110 6.27 21.29 -0.17
C ARG A 110 5.72 22.14 -1.29
N GLU A 111 5.18 21.52 -2.34
CA GLU A 111 4.52 22.23 -3.43
C GLU A 111 3.33 23.05 -2.91
N ILE A 112 2.48 22.47 -2.05
CA ILE A 112 1.36 23.18 -1.41
C ILE A 112 1.87 24.39 -0.61
N VAL A 113 2.92 24.22 0.19
CA VAL A 113 3.52 25.32 0.97
C VAL A 113 4.08 26.42 0.04
N ASN A 114 4.73 26.03 -1.07
CA ASN A 114 5.30 26.96 -2.04
C ASN A 114 4.22 27.74 -2.80
N LEU A 115 3.09 27.10 -3.13
CA LEU A 115 1.96 27.73 -3.81
C LEU A 115 1.21 28.74 -2.94
N LYS A 116 1.32 28.64 -1.61
CA LYS A 116 0.63 29.50 -0.63
C LYS A 116 -0.87 29.68 -0.95
N PRO A 117 -1.65 28.59 -1.02
CA PRO A 117 -3.05 28.63 -1.44
C PRO A 117 -3.88 29.48 -0.47
N LYS A 118 -4.90 30.15 -1.01
CA LYS A 118 -5.89 30.88 -0.21
C LYS A 118 -6.72 29.88 0.62
N PRO A 119 -7.24 30.28 1.80
CA PRO A 119 -8.08 29.40 2.62
C PRO A 119 -9.26 28.77 1.86
N SER A 120 -9.87 29.50 0.92
CA SER A 120 -10.95 28.97 0.07
C SER A 120 -10.51 27.83 -0.86
N GLN A 121 -9.27 27.87 -1.37
CA GLN A 121 -8.71 26.80 -2.20
C GLN A 121 -8.41 25.55 -1.37
N ILE A 122 -7.94 25.74 -0.13
CA ILE A 122 -7.75 24.66 0.83
C ILE A 122 -9.11 24.02 1.15
N GLY A 123 -10.13 24.82 1.50
CA GLY A 123 -11.48 24.34 1.77
C GLY A 123 -12.07 23.56 0.59
N GLY A 124 -11.98 24.11 -0.63
CA GLY A 124 -12.44 23.41 -1.84
C GLY A 124 -11.70 22.10 -2.11
N SER A 125 -10.37 22.06 -1.87
CA SER A 125 -9.57 20.84 -2.02
C SER A 125 -9.96 19.77 -1.00
N PHE A 126 -10.28 20.16 0.24
CA PHE A 126 -10.81 19.24 1.25
C PHE A 126 -12.16 18.66 0.85
N THR A 127 -13.07 19.47 0.28
CA THR A 127 -14.35 18.98 -0.23
C THR A 127 -14.17 17.97 -1.36
N ILE A 128 -13.30 18.26 -2.34
CA ILE A 128 -13.01 17.35 -3.45
C ILE A 128 -12.33 16.06 -2.93
N GLY A 129 -11.38 16.19 -2.00
CA GLY A 129 -10.71 15.05 -1.37
C GLY A 129 -11.69 14.17 -0.57
N GLY A 130 -12.64 14.77 0.15
CA GLY A 130 -13.70 14.05 0.85
C GLY A 130 -14.62 13.31 -0.11
N LEU A 131 -15.06 13.96 -1.19
CA LEU A 131 -15.84 13.31 -2.24
C LEU A 131 -15.07 12.15 -2.87
N PHE A 132 -13.77 12.32 -3.13
CA PHE A 132 -12.90 11.26 -3.62
C PHE A 132 -12.86 10.06 -2.66
N ILE A 133 -12.71 10.28 -1.34
CA ILE A 133 -12.74 9.19 -0.35
C ILE A 133 -14.08 8.45 -0.38
N ILE A 134 -15.20 9.16 -0.48
CA ILE A 134 -16.53 8.55 -0.59
C ILE A 134 -16.61 7.68 -1.84
N ILE A 135 -16.17 8.19 -3.00
CA ILE A 135 -16.14 7.42 -4.25
C ILE A 135 -15.26 6.17 -4.09
N MET A 136 -14.06 6.31 -3.52
CA MET A 136 -13.15 5.19 -3.31
C MET A 136 -13.73 4.13 -2.36
N LEU A 137 -14.51 4.52 -1.37
CA LEU A 137 -15.25 3.59 -0.52
C LEU A 137 -16.23 2.76 -1.35
N PHE A 138 -17.00 3.38 -2.24
CA PHE A 138 -17.88 2.63 -3.14
C PHE A 138 -17.10 1.72 -4.10
N VAL A 139 -15.98 2.19 -4.66
CA VAL A 139 -15.09 1.36 -5.51
C VAL A 139 -14.58 0.15 -4.74
N GLN A 140 -14.35 0.25 -3.44
CA GLN A 140 -13.89 -0.86 -2.61
C GLN A 140 -15.04 -1.80 -2.18
N VAL A 141 -16.25 -1.28 -1.96
CA VAL A 141 -17.40 -2.06 -1.45
C VAL A 141 -18.20 -2.73 -2.58
N LEU A 142 -18.44 -2.05 -3.70
CA LEU A 142 -19.29 -2.55 -4.79
C LEU A 142 -18.83 -3.90 -5.38
N PRO A 143 -17.52 -4.18 -5.55
CA PRO A 143 -17.07 -5.50 -5.98
C PRO A 143 -17.44 -6.63 -5.01
N ASN A 144 -17.65 -6.34 -3.72
CA ASN A 144 -18.03 -7.34 -2.72
C ASN A 144 -19.54 -7.57 -2.65
N VAL A 145 -20.35 -6.54 -2.95
CA VAL A 145 -21.82 -6.60 -2.88
C VAL A 145 -22.49 -6.73 -4.25
N TRP A 146 -21.74 -7.19 -5.26
CA TRP A 146 -22.19 -7.22 -6.66
C TRP A 146 -23.52 -7.93 -6.89
N GLY A 147 -23.85 -8.95 -6.09
CA GLY A 147 -25.13 -9.68 -6.16
C GLY A 147 -26.29 -9.06 -5.40
N TYR A 148 -26.06 -8.01 -4.59
CA TYR A 148 -27.09 -7.43 -3.71
C TYR A 148 -27.64 -6.08 -4.19
N LEU A 149 -26.94 -5.35 -5.08
CA LEU A 149 -27.34 -4.01 -5.52
C LEU A 149 -27.35 -3.79 -7.06
N PRO A 150 -28.17 -4.55 -7.82
CA PRO A 150 -28.41 -4.26 -9.23
C PRO A 150 -28.96 -2.85 -9.47
N PRO A 151 -28.64 -2.19 -10.60
CA PRO A 151 -27.77 -2.64 -11.70
C PRO A 151 -26.30 -2.20 -11.54
N ILE A 152 -26.01 -1.28 -10.62
CA ILE A 152 -24.71 -0.58 -10.54
C ILE A 152 -23.59 -1.56 -10.15
N SER A 153 -23.86 -2.45 -9.20
CA SER A 153 -22.86 -3.33 -8.63
C SER A 153 -22.35 -4.41 -9.60
N PHE A 154 -23.12 -4.76 -10.64
CA PHE A 154 -22.68 -5.71 -11.67
C PHE A 154 -21.47 -5.20 -12.47
N TRP A 155 -21.39 -3.88 -12.71
CA TRP A 155 -20.28 -3.29 -13.44
C TRP A 155 -18.95 -3.37 -12.67
N PHE A 156 -19.03 -3.47 -11.34
CA PHE A 156 -17.87 -3.55 -10.44
C PHE A 156 -17.47 -4.99 -10.09
N ARG A 157 -18.19 -5.99 -10.61
CA ARG A 157 -17.82 -7.39 -10.46
C ARG A 157 -16.40 -7.60 -11.00
N ASP A 158 -15.55 -8.27 -10.22
CA ASP A 158 -14.15 -8.54 -10.57
C ASP A 158 -13.25 -7.29 -10.71
N GLN A 159 -13.67 -6.13 -10.20
CA GLN A 159 -12.90 -4.88 -10.30
C GLN A 159 -12.20 -4.47 -9.00
N TYR A 160 -11.79 -5.44 -8.18
CA TYR A 160 -11.11 -5.17 -6.90
C TYR A 160 -9.83 -4.35 -7.06
N TRP A 161 -9.12 -4.54 -8.17
CA TRP A 161 -7.88 -3.82 -8.49
C TRP A 161 -8.09 -2.31 -8.64
N LEU A 162 -9.30 -1.82 -8.97
CA LEU A 162 -9.58 -0.39 -9.11
C LEU A 162 -9.33 0.38 -7.82
N ALA A 163 -9.64 -0.23 -6.68
CA ALA A 163 -9.44 0.38 -5.35
C ALA A 163 -7.96 0.71 -5.07
N PHE A 164 -7.05 0.01 -5.74
CA PHE A 164 -5.60 0.19 -5.61
C PHE A 164 -5.02 1.00 -6.76
N PHE A 165 -5.48 0.74 -7.98
CA PHE A 165 -5.00 1.40 -9.19
C PHE A 165 -5.34 2.89 -9.21
N ILE A 166 -6.60 3.28 -8.96
CA ILE A 166 -7.04 4.68 -9.04
C ILE A 166 -6.19 5.60 -8.13
N PRO A 167 -6.05 5.33 -6.81
CA PRO A 167 -5.25 6.21 -5.95
C PRO A 167 -3.77 6.17 -6.31
N ALA A 168 -3.21 5.01 -6.68
CA ALA A 168 -1.81 4.91 -7.09
C ALA A 168 -1.53 5.69 -8.39
N PHE A 169 -2.46 5.60 -9.36
CA PHE A 169 -2.40 6.35 -10.62
C PHE A 169 -2.53 7.85 -10.37
N LEU A 170 -3.50 8.31 -9.58
CA LEU A 170 -3.68 9.73 -9.29
C LEU A 170 -2.46 10.33 -8.57
N LEU A 171 -1.94 9.63 -7.56
CA LEU A 171 -0.70 10.05 -6.89
C LEU A 171 0.47 10.12 -7.88
N SER A 172 0.61 9.10 -8.74
CA SER A 172 1.64 9.08 -9.79
C SER A 172 1.46 10.21 -10.81
N ALA A 173 0.23 10.53 -11.20
CA ALA A 173 -0.06 11.61 -12.14
C ALA A 173 0.23 12.98 -11.52
N THR A 174 -0.12 13.18 -10.24
CA THR A 174 0.14 14.47 -9.56
C THR A 174 1.62 14.79 -9.44
N ILE A 175 2.51 13.79 -9.41
CA ILE A 175 3.96 14.00 -9.36
C ILE A 175 4.50 14.69 -10.61
N LEU A 176 3.84 14.48 -11.76
CA LEU A 176 4.22 15.08 -13.05
C LEU A 176 3.89 16.57 -13.10
N LEU A 177 3.02 17.04 -12.21
CA LEU A 177 2.59 18.44 -12.12
C LEU A 177 3.45 19.25 -11.14
N ILE A 178 4.35 18.62 -10.39
CA ILE A 178 5.18 19.29 -9.39
C ILE A 178 6.33 20.06 -10.05
N GLY A 179 6.56 21.30 -9.58
CA GLY A 179 7.68 22.11 -10.04
C GLY A 179 9.04 21.56 -9.62
N PRO A 180 10.10 21.78 -10.42
CA PRO A 180 11.45 21.28 -10.12
C PRO A 180 12.05 21.86 -8.82
N SER A 181 11.56 23.01 -8.36
CA SER A 181 11.96 23.62 -7.09
C SER A 181 11.52 22.80 -5.87
N SER A 182 10.32 22.23 -5.89
CA SER A 182 9.77 21.44 -4.78
C SER A 182 10.41 20.06 -4.64
N MET A 183 11.09 19.58 -5.69
CA MET A 183 11.81 18.31 -5.68
C MET A 183 13.21 18.38 -5.02
N LYS A 184 13.76 19.58 -4.78
CA LYS A 184 15.09 19.73 -4.15
C LYS A 184 14.98 19.72 -2.63
N LEU A 185 15.40 18.67 -1.95
CA LEU A 185 15.32 18.53 -0.50
C LEU A 185 16.52 19.18 0.21
N ASP A 186 16.22 20.02 1.18
CA ASP A 186 17.23 20.53 2.11
C ASP A 186 17.55 19.49 3.19
N LYS A 187 18.73 19.64 3.80
CA LYS A 187 19.16 18.76 4.90
C LYS A 187 18.23 18.93 6.11
N LEU A 188 17.44 17.91 6.40
CA LEU A 188 16.50 17.86 7.53
C LEU A 188 17.19 18.11 8.89
N VAL A 189 18.37 17.53 9.08
CA VAL A 189 19.13 17.61 10.34
C VAL A 189 20.59 17.91 10.06
N LYS A 190 21.11 19.01 10.60
CA LYS A 190 22.52 19.42 10.42
C LYS A 190 23.46 18.79 11.45
N LYS A 191 23.02 18.67 12.71
CA LYS A 191 23.87 18.20 13.83
C LYS A 191 23.97 16.67 13.86
N ARG A 192 25.20 16.16 13.98
CA ARG A 192 25.48 14.70 14.03
C ARG A 192 24.79 14.01 15.21
N ASN A 193 24.84 14.59 16.41
CA ASN A 193 24.24 13.98 17.61
C ASN A 193 22.72 13.80 17.47
N SER A 194 22.04 14.76 16.84
CA SER A 194 20.62 14.66 16.53
C SER A 194 20.32 13.54 15.52
N LYS A 195 21.18 13.35 14.50
CA LYS A 195 21.04 12.21 13.56
C LYS A 195 21.18 10.87 14.27
N ILE A 196 22.13 10.75 15.19
CA ILE A 196 22.33 9.54 15.98
C ILE A 196 21.08 9.29 16.85
N GLY A 197 20.61 10.30 17.59
CA GLY A 197 19.40 10.18 18.42
C GLY A 197 18.17 9.75 17.63
N ILE A 198 17.92 10.35 16.47
CA ILE A 198 16.82 9.97 15.57
C ILE A 198 17.01 8.54 15.06
N SER A 199 18.23 8.15 14.68
CA SER A 199 18.53 6.78 14.23
C SER A 199 18.26 5.75 15.32
N VAL A 200 18.58 6.06 16.59
CA VAL A 200 18.28 5.20 17.74
C VAL A 200 16.77 5.07 17.93
N ILE A 201 16.01 6.17 17.87
CA ILE A 201 14.55 6.12 17.98
C ILE A 201 13.94 5.27 16.88
N PHE A 202 14.36 5.46 15.62
CA PHE A 202 13.92 4.60 14.52
C PHE A 202 14.32 3.14 14.75
N GLY A 203 15.55 2.87 15.20
CA GLY A 203 16.00 1.51 15.54
C GLY A 203 15.10 0.84 16.58
N ILE A 204 14.72 1.56 17.64
CA ILE A 204 13.79 1.07 18.66
C ILE A 204 12.41 0.77 18.05
N ILE A 205 11.87 1.66 17.21
CA ILE A 205 10.58 1.44 16.54
C ILE A 205 10.63 0.22 15.63
N LEU A 206 11.71 0.05 14.85
CA LEU A 206 11.91 -1.10 13.96
C LEU A 206 11.93 -2.40 14.77
N ILE A 207 12.77 -2.47 15.80
CA ILE A 207 12.90 -3.65 16.67
C ILE A 207 11.58 -3.95 17.38
N GLY A 208 10.93 -2.93 17.94
CA GLY A 208 9.64 -3.07 18.61
C GLY A 208 8.56 -3.59 17.67
N THR A 209 8.53 -3.13 16.42
CA THR A 209 7.56 -3.60 15.42
C THR A 209 7.81 -5.05 15.03
N ILE A 210 9.06 -5.45 14.81
CA ILE A 210 9.42 -6.84 14.48
C ILE A 210 9.10 -7.77 15.67
N THR A 211 9.49 -7.37 16.87
CA THR A 211 9.20 -8.12 18.10
C THR A 211 7.69 -8.25 18.31
N GLY A 212 6.95 -7.15 18.15
CA GLY A 212 5.48 -7.14 18.24
C GLY A 212 4.84 -8.06 17.20
N ALA A 213 5.35 -8.09 15.97
CA ALA A 213 4.88 -9.02 14.93
C ALA A 213 5.13 -10.48 15.34
N ILE A 214 6.31 -10.82 15.85
CA ILE A 214 6.63 -12.19 16.31
C ILE A 214 5.68 -12.63 17.45
N LEU A 215 5.43 -11.72 18.40
CA LEU A 215 4.61 -11.99 19.58
C LEU A 215 3.11 -12.09 19.26
N THR A 216 2.63 -11.34 18.28
CA THR A 216 1.21 -11.33 17.89
C THR A 216 0.87 -12.29 16.76
N THR A 217 1.87 -12.92 16.14
CA THR A 217 1.63 -13.93 15.10
C THR A 217 0.86 -15.12 15.71
N PRO A 218 -0.31 -15.49 15.18
CA PRO A 218 -1.09 -16.60 15.70
C PRO A 218 -0.29 -17.91 15.66
N ARG A 219 -0.17 -18.57 16.81
CA ARG A 219 0.37 -19.93 16.93
C ARG A 219 -0.77 -20.85 17.40
N PRO A 220 -1.66 -21.26 16.49
CA PRO A 220 -2.75 -22.15 16.87
C PRO A 220 -2.17 -23.45 17.43
N ASN A 221 -2.59 -23.81 18.65
CA ASN A 221 -2.25 -25.12 19.21
C ASN A 221 -3.04 -26.18 18.44
N TYR A 222 -2.34 -26.95 17.61
CA TYR A 222 -2.94 -28.13 17.00
C TYR A 222 -3.17 -29.18 18.09
N SER A 223 -4.42 -29.58 18.32
CA SER A 223 -4.69 -30.73 19.20
C SER A 223 -4.09 -31.98 18.55
N ALA A 224 -3.32 -32.76 19.32
CA ALA A 224 -2.77 -34.04 18.91
C ALA A 224 -3.86 -35.14 18.75
N GLU A 225 -5.09 -34.85 19.16
CA GLU A 225 -6.21 -35.75 18.96
C GLU A 225 -6.58 -35.85 17.48
N ARG A 226 -6.78 -37.08 17.02
CA ARG A 226 -7.18 -37.43 15.65
C ARG A 226 -8.63 -37.00 15.39
N LYS A 227 -8.88 -35.68 15.32
CA LYS A 227 -10.20 -35.13 15.02
C LYS A 227 -10.53 -35.43 13.55
N THR A 228 -11.54 -36.27 13.34
CA THR A 228 -12.02 -36.68 12.01
C THR A 228 -13.04 -35.72 11.41
N SER A 229 -13.45 -34.69 12.16
CA SER A 229 -14.39 -33.66 11.71
C SER A 229 -13.89 -32.25 12.03
N LEU A 230 -13.95 -31.37 11.05
CA LEU A 230 -13.64 -29.95 11.17
C LEU A 230 -14.93 -29.14 10.99
N LYS A 231 -15.38 -28.44 12.04
CA LYS A 231 -16.49 -27.49 11.94
C LYS A 231 -15.92 -26.10 11.66
N ILE A 232 -16.04 -25.66 10.42
CA ILE A 232 -15.61 -24.32 10.00
C ILE A 232 -16.80 -23.37 10.17
N LEU A 233 -16.64 -22.36 11.03
CA LEU A 233 -17.55 -21.21 11.08
C LEU A 233 -17.00 -20.14 10.14
N THR A 234 -17.60 -20.01 8.96
CA THR A 234 -17.24 -18.95 8.01
C THR A 234 -17.96 -17.67 8.40
N TYR A 235 -17.22 -16.69 8.92
CA TYR A 235 -17.70 -15.31 9.01
C TYR A 235 -17.24 -14.58 7.77
N ASN A 236 -18.18 -13.94 7.06
CA ASN A 236 -17.84 -13.06 5.95
C ASN A 236 -17.32 -11.74 6.55
N ILE A 237 -16.05 -11.73 6.95
CA ILE A 237 -15.36 -10.51 7.41
C ILE A 237 -14.50 -10.07 6.22
N GLN A 238 -15.11 -9.32 5.31
CA GLN A 238 -14.40 -8.56 4.27
C GLN A 238 -14.22 -7.12 4.74
#